data_AF-A0A485C9G9-F1
#
_entry.id   AF-A0A485C9G9-F1
#
_cell.length_a   1.000
_cell.length_b   1.000
_cell.length_c   1.000
_cell.angle_alpha   90.00
_cell.angle_beta   90.00
_cell.angle_gamma   90.00
#
_symmetry.space_group_name_H-M   'P 1'
#
loop_
_entity.id
_entity.type
_entity.pdbx_description
1 polymer ?
#
loop_
_entity_poly.entity_id
_entity_poly.type
_entity_poly.pdbx_seq_one_letter_code
_entity_poly.pdbx_strand_id
1 'polypeptide(L)'
;MSIINLYRQYRDKWWALPLVLPTLLLPLARWTNTYAELNGNEVSLYYLPLALVLSLMLFFGWSALPGIIIGLWCTVARRMAPEEAVGVIFHFLIPVVLCWGGYRIFVPRRQQISHGNVGLMPQRLFWQMLLPSAIFLVLSQFAEYLGLHPRATGLIGIDPFSLRSLITFQALMVGCLTGVPLCYFLLRIIRNPLHIRGFISQIRLQIDPKIKRVEFIFWALTLLMLLVLLLIPLSNTSTIFSTNYTLSLLMR
;
A
#
# COMPACT_ATOMS: atom_id res chain seq x y z
N MET A 1 11.08 21.83 29.14
CA MET A 1 9.96 21.38 28.29
C MET A 1 10.15 19.90 27.97
N SER A 2 9.17 19.04 28.28
CA SER A 2 9.25 17.61 27.96
C SER A 2 9.26 17.38 26.44
N ILE A 3 10.10 16.45 25.96
CA ILE A 3 10.20 16.03 24.55
C ILE A 3 8.82 15.68 23.96
N ILE A 4 7.90 15.19 24.79
CA ILE A 4 6.53 14.82 24.41
C ILE A 4 5.70 16.06 24.02
N ASN A 5 5.92 17.19 24.69
CA ASN A 5 5.22 18.44 24.37
C ASN A 5 5.77 19.05 23.06
N LEU A 6 7.08 18.99 22.86
CA LEU A 6 7.72 19.40 21.61
C LEU A 6 7.23 18.55 20.43
N TYR A 7 7.17 17.22 20.61
CA TYR A 7 6.60 16.30 19.61
C TYR A 7 5.17 16.70 19.27
N ARG A 8 4.27 16.81 20.26
CA ARG A 8 2.86 17.20 20.01
C ARG A 8 2.71 18.53 19.27
N GLN A 9 3.61 19.48 19.51
CA GLN A 9 3.57 20.81 18.90
C GLN A 9 4.03 20.83 17.44
N TYR A 10 5.08 20.09 17.09
CA TYR A 10 5.72 20.18 15.77
C TYR A 10 5.43 19.00 14.84
N ARG A 11 4.84 17.91 15.33
CA ARG A 11 4.59 16.67 14.60
C ARG A 11 3.94 16.83 13.23
N ASP A 12 3.03 17.80 13.09
CA ASP A 12 2.26 18.00 11.84
C ASP A 12 2.88 19.10 10.93
N LYS A 13 4.02 19.69 11.32
CA LYS A 13 4.75 20.64 10.46
C LYS A 13 5.46 19.89 9.34
N TRP A 14 5.54 20.51 8.16
CA TRP A 14 6.10 19.89 6.95
C TRP A 14 7.52 19.35 7.13
N TRP A 15 8.33 19.96 7.99
CA TRP A 15 9.72 19.56 8.28
C TRP A 15 9.87 18.45 9.32
N ALA A 16 8.77 17.98 9.94
CA ALA A 16 8.78 16.96 10.99
C ALA A 16 8.35 15.58 10.45
N LEU A 17 7.23 15.02 10.92
CA LEU A 17 6.75 13.70 10.45
C LEU A 17 6.52 13.62 8.93
N PRO A 18 5.93 14.62 8.26
CA PRO A 18 5.72 14.56 6.81
C PRO A 18 7.02 14.44 6.00
N LEU A 19 8.16 14.88 6.56
CA LEU A 19 9.47 14.77 5.93
C LEU A 19 10.16 13.43 6.25
N VAL A 20 10.10 13.01 7.51
CA VAL A 20 10.82 11.83 8.02
C VAL A 20 10.10 10.52 7.70
N LEU A 21 8.77 10.51 7.69
CA LEU A 21 8.02 9.28 7.46
C LEU A 21 8.18 8.71 6.06
N PRO A 22 8.09 9.50 4.97
CA PRO A 22 8.26 8.95 3.63
C PRO A 22 9.67 8.38 3.44
N THR A 23 10.69 9.07 3.94
CA THR A 23 12.09 8.62 3.81
C THR A 23 12.39 7.32 4.54
N LEU A 24 11.71 7.06 5.67
CA LEU A 24 11.87 5.83 6.45
C LEU A 24 10.94 4.68 6.00
N LEU A 25 9.70 4.99 5.62
CA LEU A 25 8.70 3.98 5.27
C LEU A 25 8.78 3.53 3.81
N LEU A 26 9.22 4.38 2.87
CA LEU A 26 9.40 3.99 1.47
C LEU A 26 10.37 2.82 1.25
N PRO A 27 11.57 2.75 1.88
CA PRO A 27 12.45 1.60 1.69
C PRO A 27 11.82 0.32 2.26
N LEU A 28 11.11 0.40 3.39
CA LEU A 28 10.38 -0.73 3.97
C LEU A 28 9.25 -1.20 3.03
N ALA A 29 8.49 -0.27 2.47
CA ALA A 29 7.41 -0.58 1.54
C ALA A 29 7.91 -1.25 0.25
N ARG A 30 9.10 -0.86 -0.22
CA ARG A 30 9.74 -1.53 -1.36
C ARG A 30 10.19 -2.95 -1.01
N TRP A 31 10.67 -3.18 0.20
CA TRP A 31 11.11 -4.51 0.61
C TRP A 31 9.95 -5.50 0.73
N THR A 32 8.75 -5.02 1.03
CA THR A 32 7.53 -5.84 1.06
C THR A 32 6.91 -6.11 -0.31
N ASN A 33 7.44 -5.53 -1.40
CA ASN A 33 6.94 -5.83 -2.73
C ASN A 33 7.25 -7.28 -3.08
N THR A 34 6.27 -7.96 -3.66
CA THR A 34 6.42 -9.34 -4.14
C THR A 34 6.51 -9.34 -5.66
N TYR A 35 7.42 -10.15 -6.18
CA TYR A 35 7.70 -10.27 -7.60
C TYR A 35 7.53 -11.73 -8.03
N ALA A 36 7.12 -11.94 -9.27
CA ALA A 36 7.09 -13.24 -9.92
C ALA A 36 7.74 -13.15 -11.30
N GLU A 37 8.42 -14.21 -11.70
CA GLU A 37 9.02 -14.28 -13.03
C GLU A 37 7.98 -14.79 -14.04
N LEU A 38 7.77 -14.02 -15.11
CA LEU A 38 6.88 -14.38 -16.20
C LEU A 38 7.63 -14.19 -17.53
N ASN A 39 7.88 -15.29 -18.24
CA ASN A 39 8.62 -15.30 -19.51
C ASN A 39 9.98 -14.56 -19.42
N GLY A 40 10.79 -14.87 -18.40
CA GLY A 40 12.12 -14.29 -18.19
C GLY A 40 12.14 -12.84 -17.72
N ASN A 41 11.00 -12.29 -17.28
CA ASN A 41 10.89 -10.91 -16.79
C ASN A 41 10.17 -10.86 -15.43
N GLU A 42 10.63 -9.98 -14.54
CA GLU A 42 10.05 -9.79 -13.20
C GLU A 42 8.79 -8.93 -13.21
N VAL A 43 7.64 -9.52 -12.92
CA VAL A 43 6.35 -8.83 -12.78
C VAL A 43 6.03 -8.64 -11.30
N SER A 44 5.55 -7.44 -10.92
CA SER A 44 5.12 -7.20 -9.53
C SER A 44 3.76 -7.84 -9.27
N LEU A 45 3.63 -8.57 -8.17
CA LEU A 45 2.36 -9.12 -7.66
C LEU A 45 1.74 -8.24 -6.58
N TYR A 46 2.58 -7.48 -5.86
CA TYR A 46 2.13 -6.54 -4.85
C TYR A 46 3.00 -5.28 -4.87
N TYR A 47 2.37 -4.10 -4.99
CA TYR A 47 3.07 -2.83 -5.09
C TYR A 47 2.64 -1.84 -4.01
N LEU A 48 3.37 -1.84 -2.89
CA LEU A 48 3.06 -1.01 -1.72
C LEU A 48 3.50 0.47 -1.80
N PRO A 49 4.60 0.86 -2.51
CA PRO A 49 5.07 2.25 -2.52
C PRO A 49 4.01 3.26 -2.95
N LEU A 50 3.22 2.96 -3.99
CA LEU A 50 2.16 3.86 -4.46
C LEU A 50 1.10 4.09 -3.37
N ALA A 51 0.67 3.01 -2.70
CA ALA A 51 -0.30 3.06 -1.62
C ALA A 51 0.22 3.87 -0.42
N LEU A 52 1.50 3.73 -0.07
CA LEU A 52 2.14 4.48 1.00
C LEU A 52 2.16 5.98 0.70
N VAL A 53 2.60 6.37 -0.49
CA VAL A 53 2.67 7.78 -0.91
C VAL A 53 1.29 8.41 -0.94
N LEU A 54 0.29 7.68 -1.44
CA LEU A 54 -1.10 8.11 -1.40
C LEU A 54 -1.63 8.29 0.03
N SER A 55 -1.35 7.35 0.94
CA SER A 55 -1.72 7.45 2.35
C SER A 55 -1.05 8.62 3.07
N LEU A 56 0.22 8.92 2.75
CA LEU A 56 0.93 10.09 3.26
C LEU A 56 0.23 11.39 2.84
N MET A 57 -0.17 11.50 1.57
CA MET A 57 -0.93 12.66 1.08
C MET A 57 -2.32 12.74 1.69
N LEU A 58 -3.05 11.63 1.83
CA LEU A 58 -4.36 11.61 2.51
C LEU A 58 -4.27 12.08 3.97
N PHE A 59 -3.16 11.81 4.64
CA PHE A 59 -3.01 12.11 6.06
C PHE A 59 -2.40 13.50 6.33
N PHE A 60 -1.34 13.89 5.61
CA PHE A 60 -0.59 15.15 5.82
C PHE A 60 -0.84 16.20 4.73
N GLY A 61 -1.53 15.86 3.64
CA GLY A 61 -1.80 16.76 2.51
C GLY A 61 -0.53 17.28 1.85
N TRP A 62 -0.58 18.51 1.33
CA TRP A 62 0.54 19.19 0.66
C TRP A 62 1.86 19.16 1.45
N SER A 63 1.81 19.09 2.78
CA SER A 63 3.02 19.05 3.62
C SER A 63 3.85 17.77 3.45
N ALA A 64 3.26 16.69 2.89
CA ALA A 64 3.96 15.44 2.61
C ALA A 64 4.84 15.50 1.36
N LEU A 65 4.57 16.42 0.42
CA LEU A 65 5.24 16.43 -0.88
C LEU A 65 6.78 16.51 -0.78
N PRO A 66 7.37 17.41 0.02
CA PRO A 66 8.83 17.49 0.14
C PRO A 66 9.42 16.16 0.64
N GLY A 67 8.79 15.53 1.63
CA GLY A 67 9.23 14.25 2.16
C GLY A 67 9.10 13.11 1.16
N ILE A 68 8.01 13.07 0.40
CA ILE A 68 7.79 12.09 -0.67
C ILE A 68 8.87 12.24 -1.75
N ILE A 69 9.15 13.46 -2.21
CA ILE A 69 10.17 13.73 -3.23
C ILE A 69 11.54 13.24 -2.75
N ILE A 70 11.96 13.63 -1.55
CA ILE A 70 13.25 13.22 -0.98
C ILE A 70 13.28 11.70 -0.77
N GLY A 71 12.21 11.12 -0.25
CA GLY A 71 12.10 9.68 -0.03
C GLY A 71 12.21 8.88 -1.33
N LEU A 72 11.51 9.29 -2.39
CA LEU A 72 11.60 8.66 -3.71
C LEU A 72 12.99 8.84 -4.32
N TRP A 73 13.60 10.03 -4.17
CA TRP A 73 14.95 10.29 -4.64
C TRP A 73 15.98 9.37 -3.97
N CYS A 74 15.95 9.28 -2.63
CA CYS A 74 16.88 8.48 -1.85
C CYS A 74 16.67 6.98 -2.01
N THR A 75 15.47 6.53 -2.38
CA THR A 75 15.13 5.10 -2.45
C THR A 75 15.04 4.59 -3.88
N VAL A 76 14.09 5.08 -4.67
CA VAL A 76 13.79 4.60 -6.03
C VAL A 76 14.81 5.14 -7.02
N ALA A 77 15.10 6.44 -6.97
CA ALA A 77 15.94 7.10 -7.96
C ALA A 77 17.45 7.10 -7.62
N ARG A 78 17.86 6.45 -6.52
CA ARG A 78 19.24 6.53 -5.98
C ARG A 78 20.35 6.19 -6.98
N ARG A 79 20.06 5.36 -7.97
CA ARG A 79 21.03 4.86 -8.97
C ARG A 79 20.67 5.25 -10.41
N MET A 80 19.75 6.20 -10.58
CA MET A 80 19.27 6.66 -11.88
C MET A 80 19.96 7.96 -12.26
N ALA A 81 20.01 8.27 -13.56
CA ALA A 81 20.41 9.60 -14.01
C ALA A 81 19.42 10.65 -13.48
N PRO A 82 19.84 11.92 -13.29
CA PRO A 82 18.94 12.97 -12.78
C PRO A 82 17.66 13.15 -13.60
N GLU A 83 17.74 12.98 -14.93
CA GLU A 83 16.59 13.11 -15.84
C GLU A 83 15.56 11.98 -15.62
N GLU A 84 16.05 10.74 -15.54
CA GLU A 84 15.23 9.56 -15.23
C GLU A 84 14.64 9.65 -13.82
N ALA A 85 15.42 10.14 -12.85
CA ALA A 85 15.01 10.34 -11.47
C ALA A 85 13.81 11.30 -11.38
N VAL A 86 13.87 12.42 -12.09
CA VAL A 86 12.77 13.38 -12.18
C VAL A 86 11.54 12.74 -12.81
N GLY A 87 11.71 11.96 -13.89
CA GLY A 87 10.63 11.20 -14.52
C GLY A 87 9.92 10.26 -13.54
N VAL A 88 10.67 9.44 -12.80
CA VAL A 88 10.11 8.53 -11.78
C VAL A 88 9.36 9.31 -10.70
N ILE A 89 9.90 10.43 -10.23
CA ILE A 89 9.24 11.21 -9.17
C ILE A 89 7.90 11.75 -9.66
N PHE A 90 7.84 12.31 -10.87
CA PHE A 90 6.58 12.74 -11.47
C PHE A 90 5.60 11.57 -11.65
N HIS A 91 6.11 10.39 -11.98
CA HIS A 91 5.33 9.17 -12.10
C HIS A 91 4.52 8.83 -10.86
N PHE A 92 5.10 9.05 -9.68
CA PHE A 92 4.42 8.85 -8.40
C PHE A 92 3.57 10.06 -8.01
N LEU A 93 4.04 11.27 -8.28
CA LEU A 93 3.35 12.48 -7.85
C LEU A 93 2.05 12.74 -8.62
N ILE A 94 2.03 12.51 -9.94
CA ILE A 94 0.85 12.81 -10.78
C ILE A 94 -0.38 12.00 -10.33
N PRO A 95 -0.34 10.66 -10.23
CA PRO A 95 -1.48 9.88 -9.75
C PRO A 95 -1.89 10.30 -8.35
N VAL A 96 -0.92 10.51 -7.46
CA VAL A 96 -1.20 10.76 -6.04
C VAL A 96 -1.85 12.13 -5.84
N VAL A 97 -1.32 13.20 -6.44
CA VAL A 97 -1.84 14.57 -6.29
C VAL A 97 -3.25 14.66 -6.88
N LEU A 98 -3.47 14.10 -8.08
CA LEU A 98 -4.77 14.09 -8.73
C LEU A 98 -5.81 13.30 -7.92
N CYS A 99 -5.45 12.09 -7.49
CA CYS A 99 -6.36 11.22 -6.76
C CYS A 99 -6.68 11.74 -5.36
N TRP A 100 -5.68 12.27 -4.66
CA TRP A 100 -5.88 12.94 -3.38
C TRP A 100 -6.75 14.19 -3.52
N GLY A 101 -6.46 15.04 -4.51
CA GLY A 101 -7.21 16.26 -4.78
C GLY A 101 -8.67 15.97 -5.12
N GLY A 102 -8.91 15.03 -6.03
CA GLY A 102 -10.23 14.54 -6.38
C GLY A 102 -10.98 14.01 -5.15
N TYR A 103 -10.36 13.11 -4.38
CA TYR A 103 -10.98 12.58 -3.16
C TYR A 103 -11.40 13.69 -2.17
N ARG A 104 -10.62 14.77 -2.04
CA ARG A 104 -10.96 15.89 -1.15
C ARG A 104 -12.17 16.70 -1.62
N ILE A 105 -12.36 16.84 -2.93
CA ILE A 105 -13.52 17.53 -3.52
C ILE A 105 -14.80 16.74 -3.23
N PHE A 106 -14.75 15.41 -3.42
CA PHE A 106 -15.93 14.55 -3.22
C PHE A 106 -16.22 14.22 -1.75
N VAL A 107 -15.19 14.24 -0.88
CA VAL A 107 -15.34 13.95 0.55
C VAL A 107 -14.71 15.07 1.38
N PRO A 108 -15.34 16.24 1.55
CA PRO A 108 -14.70 17.39 2.21
C PRO A 108 -14.58 17.29 3.75
N ARG A 109 -15.57 16.69 4.43
CA ARG A 109 -15.68 16.76 5.91
C ARG A 109 -15.24 15.51 6.68
N ARG A 110 -15.13 14.35 6.01
CA ARG A 110 -14.86 13.04 6.63
C ARG A 110 -13.60 12.35 6.10
N GLN A 111 -12.65 13.13 5.59
CA GLN A 111 -11.42 12.65 4.94
C GLN A 111 -10.59 11.72 5.83
N GLN A 112 -10.56 12.01 7.14
CA GLN A 112 -9.75 11.28 8.11
C GLN A 112 -10.51 10.19 8.88
N ILE A 113 -11.78 9.94 8.55
CA ILE A 113 -12.62 8.98 9.28
C ILE A 113 -12.24 7.55 8.91
N SER A 114 -12.26 6.68 9.91
CA SER A 114 -11.99 5.24 9.84
C SER A 114 -12.54 4.60 8.56
N HIS A 115 -11.79 3.64 8.00
CA HIS A 115 -12.18 2.84 6.83
C HIS A 115 -13.48 2.01 7.03
N GLY A 116 -14.11 2.05 8.22
CA GLY A 116 -15.34 1.33 8.52
C GLY A 116 -16.66 2.00 8.08
N ASN A 117 -16.65 3.17 7.42
CA ASN A 117 -17.90 3.79 6.94
C ASN A 117 -18.24 3.32 5.51
N VAL A 118 -19.21 2.41 5.40
CA VAL A 118 -19.66 1.79 4.13
C VAL A 118 -20.13 2.83 3.10
N GLY A 119 -20.71 3.95 3.53
CA GLY A 119 -21.18 5.00 2.61
C GLY A 119 -20.07 5.74 1.84
N LEU A 120 -18.81 5.59 2.27
CA LEU A 120 -17.65 6.21 1.60
C LEU A 120 -16.80 5.18 0.82
N MET A 121 -17.18 3.91 0.83
CA MET A 121 -16.46 2.84 0.13
C MET A 121 -16.34 3.08 -1.37
N PRO A 122 -17.41 3.44 -2.11
CA PRO A 122 -17.32 3.64 -3.57
C PRO A 122 -16.31 4.73 -3.94
N GLN A 123 -16.31 5.85 -3.22
CA GLN A 123 -15.39 6.96 -3.45
C GLN A 123 -13.96 6.56 -3.09
N ARG A 124 -13.75 5.76 -2.05
CA ARG A 124 -12.41 5.25 -1.70
C ARG A 124 -11.90 4.25 -2.73
N LEU A 125 -12.73 3.30 -3.16
CA LEU A 125 -12.35 2.34 -4.20
C LEU A 125 -12.00 3.06 -5.50
N PHE A 126 -12.78 4.06 -5.89
CA PHE A 126 -12.51 4.83 -7.09
C PHE A 126 -11.23 5.67 -6.98
N TRP A 127 -11.15 6.57 -5.98
CA TRP A 127 -10.05 7.53 -5.86
C TRP A 127 -8.78 6.96 -5.24
N GLN A 128 -8.85 5.88 -4.47
CA GLN A 128 -7.70 5.34 -3.75
C GLN A 128 -7.17 4.03 -4.34
N MET A 129 -7.98 3.30 -5.10
CA MET A 129 -7.59 2.03 -5.72
C MET A 129 -7.58 2.10 -7.25
N LEU A 130 -8.73 2.36 -7.88
CA LEU A 130 -8.89 2.23 -9.32
C LEU A 130 -8.12 3.33 -10.08
N LEU A 131 -8.43 4.59 -9.81
CA LEU A 131 -7.86 5.73 -10.51
C LEU A 131 -6.33 5.86 -10.35
N PRO A 132 -5.74 5.76 -9.14
CA PRO A 132 -4.29 5.88 -9.01
C PRO A 132 -3.56 4.75 -9.72
N SER A 133 -4.10 3.53 -9.68
CA SER A 133 -3.52 2.37 -10.39
C SER A 133 -3.60 2.55 -11.91
N ALA A 134 -4.72 3.07 -12.43
CA ALA A 134 -4.91 3.30 -13.85
C ALA A 134 -3.99 4.40 -14.38
N ILE A 135 -3.90 5.54 -13.69
CA ILE A 135 -3.00 6.64 -14.06
C ILE A 135 -1.55 6.15 -14.01
N PHE A 136 -1.16 5.45 -12.96
CA PHE A 136 0.21 4.93 -12.82
C PHE A 136 0.57 3.96 -13.96
N LEU A 137 -0.34 3.05 -14.32
CA LEU A 137 -0.14 2.13 -15.45
C LEU A 137 -0.01 2.86 -16.79
N VAL A 138 -0.91 3.80 -17.06
CA VAL A 138 -0.91 4.59 -18.30
C VAL A 138 0.37 5.42 -18.42
N LEU A 139 0.77 6.10 -17.34
CA LEU A 139 2.03 6.83 -17.32
C LEU A 139 3.21 5.90 -17.60
N SER A 140 3.20 4.67 -17.06
CA SER A 140 4.30 3.72 -17.27
C SER A 140 4.40 3.29 -18.72
N GLN A 141 3.27 3.04 -19.37
CA GLN A 141 3.24 2.72 -20.82
C GLN A 141 3.78 3.89 -21.65
N PHE A 142 3.41 5.13 -21.30
CA PHE A 142 3.99 6.32 -21.96
C PHE A 142 5.49 6.46 -21.72
N ALA A 143 5.97 6.19 -20.49
CA ALA A 143 7.38 6.27 -20.16
C ALA A 143 8.23 5.23 -20.92
N GLU A 144 7.70 4.02 -21.09
CA GLU A 144 8.32 2.97 -21.92
C GLU A 144 8.34 3.35 -23.40
N TYR A 145 7.23 3.88 -23.93
CA TYR A 145 7.15 4.34 -25.32
C TYR A 145 8.16 5.45 -25.64
N LEU A 146 8.37 6.38 -24.70
CA LEU A 146 9.31 7.50 -24.84
C LEU A 146 10.78 7.12 -24.55
N GLY A 147 11.06 5.87 -24.13
CA GLY A 147 12.41 5.42 -23.78
C GLY A 147 12.99 6.08 -22.53
N LEU A 148 12.16 6.72 -21.70
CA LEU A 148 12.58 7.50 -20.53
C LEU A 148 12.92 6.61 -19.32
N HIS A 149 12.75 5.29 -19.41
CA HIS A 149 13.04 4.33 -18.34
C HIS A 149 13.85 3.13 -18.86
N PRO A 150 15.18 3.10 -18.65
CA PRO A 150 16.01 1.97 -19.07
C PRO A 150 15.89 0.72 -18.16
N ARG A 151 15.24 0.83 -16.98
CA ARG A 151 15.22 -0.23 -15.94
C ARG A 151 13.84 -0.60 -15.38
N ALA A 152 12.75 0.00 -15.87
CA ALA A 152 11.39 -0.47 -15.56
C ALA A 152 10.93 -1.61 -16.49
N THR A 153 11.84 -2.11 -17.32
CA THR A 153 11.68 -3.18 -18.32
C THR A 153 11.11 -4.49 -17.79
N GLY A 154 11.14 -4.72 -16.47
CA GLY A 154 10.46 -5.86 -15.85
C GLY A 154 8.96 -5.64 -15.66
N LEU A 155 8.53 -4.42 -15.36
CA LEU A 155 7.21 -4.18 -14.77
C LEU A 155 6.07 -4.20 -15.78
N ILE A 156 6.26 -3.66 -16.98
CA ILE A 156 5.16 -3.43 -17.93
C ILE A 156 5.59 -3.88 -19.33
N GLY A 157 4.61 -4.36 -20.09
CA GLY A 157 4.79 -4.72 -21.49
C GLY A 157 4.32 -3.56 -22.34
N ILE A 158 4.98 -3.34 -23.48
CA ILE A 158 4.66 -2.28 -24.44
C ILE A 158 3.17 -2.33 -24.84
N ASP A 159 2.58 -3.52 -24.86
CA ASP A 159 1.17 -3.70 -25.17
C ASP A 159 0.26 -3.45 -23.93
N PRO A 160 -0.72 -2.53 -24.04
CA PRO A 160 -1.60 -2.16 -22.93
C PRO A 160 -2.53 -3.28 -22.49
N PHE A 161 -2.85 -4.21 -23.39
CA PHE A 161 -3.67 -5.40 -23.11
C PHE A 161 -2.82 -6.68 -22.96
N SER A 162 -1.52 -6.55 -22.74
CA SER A 162 -0.69 -7.71 -22.41
C SER A 162 -1.05 -8.28 -21.04
N LEU A 163 -0.82 -9.59 -20.90
CA LEU A 163 -0.94 -10.29 -19.62
C LEU A 163 -0.08 -9.62 -18.53
N ARG A 164 1.12 -9.12 -18.88
CA ARG A 164 1.99 -8.38 -17.96
C ARG A 164 1.33 -7.08 -17.47
N SER A 165 0.81 -6.26 -18.38
CA SER A 165 0.10 -5.03 -18.02
C SER A 165 -1.11 -5.31 -17.13
N LEU A 166 -1.83 -6.41 -17.38
CA LEU A 166 -2.97 -6.82 -16.56
C LEU A 166 -2.56 -7.28 -15.15
N ILE A 167 -1.51 -8.09 -15.01
CA ILE A 167 -0.99 -8.50 -13.71
C ILE A 167 -0.49 -7.28 -12.93
N THR A 168 0.25 -6.38 -13.57
CA THR A 168 0.75 -5.17 -12.92
C THR A 168 -0.41 -4.25 -12.49
N PHE A 169 -1.45 -4.12 -13.31
CA PHE A 169 -2.66 -3.40 -12.91
C PHE A 169 -3.34 -4.03 -11.70
N GLN A 170 -3.48 -5.36 -11.68
CA GLN A 170 -4.01 -6.09 -10.53
C GLN A 170 -3.14 -5.89 -9.29
N ALA A 171 -1.82 -5.95 -9.41
CA ALA A 171 -0.87 -5.74 -8.31
C ALA A 171 -0.96 -4.33 -7.73
N LEU A 172 -1.11 -3.31 -8.59
CA LEU A 172 -1.34 -1.93 -8.17
C LEU A 172 -2.68 -1.77 -7.47
N MET A 173 -3.75 -2.36 -8.01
CA MET A 173 -5.08 -2.31 -7.38
C MET A 173 -5.08 -3.01 -6.02
N VAL A 174 -4.56 -4.22 -5.92
CA VAL A 174 -4.48 -4.98 -4.65
C VAL A 174 -3.58 -4.25 -3.65
N GLY A 175 -2.45 -3.72 -4.11
CA GLY A 175 -1.54 -2.87 -3.34
C GLY A 175 -2.24 -1.64 -2.77
N CYS A 176 -3.02 -0.94 -3.57
CA CYS A 176 -3.78 0.22 -3.12
C CYS A 176 -4.95 -0.15 -2.20
N LEU A 177 -5.73 -1.19 -2.54
CA LEU A 177 -6.90 -1.64 -1.78
C LEU A 177 -6.55 -2.02 -0.34
N THR A 178 -5.47 -2.80 -0.19
CA THR A 178 -5.03 -3.29 1.12
C THR A 178 -4.01 -2.34 1.77
N GLY A 179 -3.08 -1.81 0.97
CA GLY A 179 -1.98 -0.98 1.44
C GLY A 179 -2.42 0.41 1.90
N VAL A 180 -3.40 1.05 1.25
CA VAL A 180 -3.85 2.39 1.67
C VAL A 180 -4.40 2.35 3.10
N PRO A 181 -5.37 1.47 3.45
CA PRO A 181 -5.85 1.32 4.83
C PRO A 181 -4.74 0.95 5.82
N LEU A 182 -3.85 0.03 5.45
CA LEU A 182 -2.75 -0.43 6.31
C LEU A 182 -1.76 0.70 6.59
N CYS A 183 -1.25 1.37 5.56
CA CYS A 183 -0.35 2.50 5.71
C CYS A 183 -1.02 3.65 6.46
N TYR A 184 -2.31 3.93 6.19
CA TYR A 184 -3.05 4.97 6.92
C TYR A 184 -3.18 4.64 8.40
N PHE A 185 -3.43 3.38 8.75
CA PHE A 185 -3.47 2.91 10.13
C PHE A 185 -2.10 3.02 10.82
N LEU A 186 -1.02 2.62 10.15
CA LEU A 186 0.36 2.76 10.66
C LEU A 186 0.71 4.23 10.93
N LEU A 187 0.41 5.13 9.98
CA LEU A 187 0.63 6.56 10.14
C LEU A 187 -0.16 7.12 11.34
N ARG A 188 -1.40 6.65 11.53
CA ARG A 188 -2.24 7.05 12.65
C ARG A 188 -1.68 6.58 14.00
N ILE A 189 -1.12 5.36 14.06
CA ILE A 189 -0.43 4.83 15.24
C ILE A 189 0.81 5.67 15.57
N ILE A 190 1.66 5.94 14.58
CA ILE A 190 2.89 6.72 14.78
C ILE A 190 2.53 8.12 15.28
N ARG A 191 1.50 8.74 14.69
CA ARG A 191 1.03 10.06 15.11
C ARG A 191 0.50 10.02 16.55
N ASN A 192 -0.40 9.08 16.87
CA ASN A 192 -1.02 8.97 18.18
C ASN A 192 -1.00 7.51 18.69
N PRO A 193 -0.02 7.12 19.52
CA PRO A 193 0.12 5.72 19.97
C PRO A 193 -1.05 5.26 20.85
N LEU A 194 -1.79 6.19 21.46
CA LEU A 194 -2.99 5.86 22.25
C LEU A 194 -4.14 5.30 21.38
N HIS A 195 -4.12 5.52 20.06
CA HIS A 195 -5.12 4.97 19.15
C HIS A 195 -5.10 3.44 19.11
N ILE A 196 -3.94 2.82 19.38
CA ILE A 196 -3.83 1.35 19.49
C ILE A 196 -4.77 0.83 20.58
N ARG A 197 -4.92 1.56 21.70
CA ARG A 197 -5.81 1.12 22.79
C ARG A 197 -7.28 1.10 22.36
N GLY A 198 -7.71 2.11 21.60
CA GLY A 198 -9.05 2.17 21.02
C GLY A 198 -9.29 1.04 20.01
N PHE A 199 -8.30 0.76 19.16
CA PHE A 199 -8.36 -0.34 18.20
C PHE A 199 -8.42 -1.72 18.89
N ILE A 200 -7.57 -1.97 19.90
CA ILE A 200 -7.61 -3.19 20.72
C ILE A 200 -8.95 -3.30 21.45
N SER A 201 -9.53 -2.19 21.90
CA SER A 201 -10.87 -2.18 22.50
C SER A 201 -11.94 -2.59 21.49
N GLN A 202 -11.87 -2.10 20.25
CA GLN A 202 -12.80 -2.48 19.18
C GLN A 202 -12.66 -3.96 18.81
N ILE A 203 -11.42 -4.47 18.70
CA ILE A 203 -11.18 -5.91 18.49
C ILE A 203 -11.81 -6.70 19.64
N ARG A 204 -11.58 -6.29 20.89
CA ARG A 204 -12.17 -6.97 22.06
C ARG A 204 -13.69 -6.95 22.07
N LEU A 205 -14.33 -5.90 21.54
CA LEU A 205 -15.78 -5.82 21.41
C LEU A 205 -16.34 -6.72 20.29
N GLN A 206 -15.53 -7.04 19.29
CA GLN A 206 -15.90 -7.97 18.21
C GLN A 206 -15.70 -9.44 18.61
N ILE A 207 -14.92 -9.70 19.66
CA ILE A 207 -14.76 -11.04 20.22
C ILE A 207 -16.00 -11.35 21.06
N ASP A 208 -16.70 -12.43 20.70
CA ASP A 208 -17.84 -12.90 21.49
C ASP A 208 -17.35 -13.24 22.92
N PRO A 209 -17.97 -12.66 23.97
CA PRO A 209 -17.57 -12.90 25.36
C PRO A 209 -17.62 -14.38 25.79
N LYS A 210 -18.30 -15.24 25.02
CA LYS A 210 -18.39 -16.69 25.26
C LYS A 210 -17.14 -17.46 24.85
N ILE A 211 -16.25 -16.88 24.04
CA ILE A 211 -15.06 -17.56 23.52
C ILE A 211 -14.00 -17.65 24.61
N LYS A 212 -13.58 -18.88 24.93
CA LYS A 212 -12.46 -19.09 25.86
C LYS A 212 -11.15 -18.71 25.17
N ARG A 213 -10.19 -18.16 25.93
CA ARG A 213 -8.85 -17.82 25.40
C ARG A 213 -8.16 -19.02 24.74
N VAL A 214 -8.45 -20.23 25.22
CA VAL A 214 -7.91 -21.48 24.67
C VAL A 214 -8.47 -21.76 23.27
N GLU A 215 -9.78 -21.56 23.05
CA GLU A 215 -10.42 -21.73 21.73
C GLU A 215 -9.86 -20.73 20.71
N PHE A 216 -9.61 -19.49 21.14
CA PHE A 216 -8.96 -18.49 20.29
C PHE A 216 -7.54 -18.89 19.89
N ILE A 217 -6.76 -19.46 20.82
CA ILE A 217 -5.41 -19.96 20.52
C ILE A 217 -5.46 -21.13 19.54
N PHE A 218 -6.37 -22.09 19.74
CA PHE A 218 -6.55 -23.21 18.81
C PHE A 218 -6.96 -22.73 17.42
N TRP A 219 -7.90 -21.79 17.33
CA TRP A 219 -8.32 -21.17 16.06
C TRP A 219 -7.17 -20.42 15.37
N ALA A 220 -6.36 -19.68 16.13
CA ALA A 220 -5.20 -18.98 15.58
C ALA A 220 -4.13 -19.95 15.09
N LEU A 221 -3.92 -21.06 15.81
CA LEU A 221 -2.94 -22.08 15.46
C LEU A 221 -3.37 -22.88 14.22
N THR A 222 -4.66 -23.21 14.09
CA THR A 222 -5.18 -23.83 12.85
C THR A 222 -5.08 -22.88 11.66
N LEU A 223 -5.39 -21.59 11.82
CA LEU A 223 -5.17 -20.60 10.77
C LEU A 223 -3.69 -20.46 10.37
N LEU A 224 -2.78 -20.42 11.34
CA LEU A 224 -1.34 -20.35 11.08
C LEU A 224 -0.87 -21.61 10.34
N MET A 225 -1.32 -22.79 10.77
CA MET A 225 -1.00 -24.06 10.10
C MET A 225 -1.47 -24.05 8.64
N LEU A 226 -2.71 -23.60 8.39
CA LEU A 226 -3.26 -23.49 7.03
C LEU A 226 -2.47 -22.49 6.18
N LEU A 227 -2.10 -21.34 6.75
CA LEU A 227 -1.28 -20.34 6.06
C LEU A 227 0.08 -20.91 5.67
N VAL A 228 0.75 -21.62 6.59
CA VAL A 228 2.03 -22.30 6.31
C VAL A 228 1.84 -23.34 5.22
N LEU A 229 0.77 -24.14 5.27
CA LEU A 229 0.48 -25.15 4.27
C LEU A 229 0.27 -24.53 2.86
N LEU A 230 -0.32 -23.34 2.80
CA LEU A 230 -0.55 -22.58 1.57
C LEU A 230 0.73 -21.91 1.02
N LEU A 231 1.73 -21.70 1.88
CA LEU A 231 3.05 -21.16 1.52
C LEU A 231 4.04 -22.26 1.08
N ILE A 232 3.68 -23.55 1.22
CA ILE A 232 4.53 -24.66 0.75
C ILE A 232 4.48 -24.69 -0.79
N PRO A 233 5.64 -24.69 -1.47
CA PRO A 233 5.69 -24.77 -2.93
C PRO A 233 5.09 -26.09 -3.42
N LEU A 234 4.13 -26.01 -4.35
CA LEU A 234 3.49 -27.18 -4.93
C LEU A 234 4.51 -27.98 -5.76
N SER A 235 4.56 -29.28 -5.50
CA SER A 235 5.31 -30.27 -6.28
C SER A 235 4.34 -31.19 -7.01
N ASN A 236 4.79 -31.98 -7.99
CA ASN A 236 3.93 -32.86 -8.80
C ASN A 236 3.18 -33.96 -8.01
N THR A 237 3.38 -34.04 -6.68
CA THR A 237 2.70 -34.97 -5.74
C THR A 237 1.82 -34.25 -4.71
N SER A 238 1.55 -32.95 -4.87
CA SER A 238 0.83 -32.15 -3.89
C SER A 238 -0.67 -32.45 -3.87
N THR A 239 -1.22 -32.75 -2.69
CA THR A 239 -2.64 -33.04 -2.44
C THR A 239 -3.50 -31.76 -2.47
N ILE A 240 -4.80 -31.92 -2.72
CA ILE A 240 -5.84 -30.85 -2.77
C ILE A 240 -5.83 -29.97 -1.50
N PHE A 241 -5.26 -30.46 -0.40
CA PHE A 241 -5.10 -29.70 0.83
C PHE A 241 -4.11 -28.53 0.71
N SER A 242 -3.10 -28.63 -0.17
CA SER A 242 -2.09 -27.57 -0.40
C SER A 242 -2.56 -26.46 -1.34
N THR A 243 -3.74 -26.59 -1.94
CA THR A 243 -4.28 -25.61 -2.90
C THR A 243 -5.22 -24.62 -2.21
N ASN A 244 -5.44 -23.45 -2.82
CA ASN A 244 -6.30 -22.36 -2.30
C ASN A 244 -7.74 -22.76 -1.91
N TYR A 245 -8.19 -23.96 -2.28
CA TYR A 245 -9.52 -24.48 -1.98
C TYR A 245 -9.75 -24.83 -0.50
N THR A 246 -8.71 -25.21 0.26
CA THR A 246 -8.84 -25.52 1.70
C THR A 246 -9.31 -24.33 2.53
N LEU A 247 -8.84 -23.13 2.19
CA LEU A 247 -9.18 -21.91 2.92
C LEU A 247 -10.65 -21.50 2.70
N SER A 248 -11.16 -21.71 1.48
CA SER A 248 -12.56 -21.44 1.13
C SER A 248 -13.53 -22.46 1.72
N LEU A 249 -13.07 -23.68 2.02
CA LEU A 249 -13.89 -24.75 2.59
C LEU A 249 -14.09 -24.60 4.11
N LEU A 250 -13.18 -23.87 4.78
CA LEU A 250 -13.17 -23.66 6.23
C LEU A 250 -13.85 -22.34 6.65
N MET A 251 -13.97 -21.38 5.73
CA MET A 251 -14.73 -20.14 5.92
C MET A 251 -16.23 -20.29 5.62
N ARG A 252 -16.66 -21.46 5.12
CA ARG A 252 -18.05 -21.79 4.86
C ARG A 252 -18.65 -22.53 6.04
#